data_AF-A0A839F4Z4-F1
#
_entry.id   AF-A0A839F4Z4-F1
#
_cell.length_a   1.000
_cell.length_b   1.000
_cell.length_c   1.000
_cell.angle_alpha   90.00
_cell.angle_beta   90.00
_cell.angle_gamma   90.00
#
_symmetry.space_group_name_H-M   'P 1'
#
loop_
_entity.id
_entity.type
_entity.pdbx_description
1 polymer ?
#
loop_
_entity_poly.entity_id
_entity_poly.type
_entity_poly.pdbx_seq_one_letter_code
_entity_poly.pdbx_strand_id
1 'polypeptide(L)'
;MTMPAPVRLPNAIVFSAALCVALAGTRAAAVQVDVMSPWQPARIDLVIDVDDKPACSLRRDAAGDATRVVLCRFELAPGPHALRAHGEYALDGDDGKRHARKGEQAIALVDFAPAASVLSKADRPYGERVAAFIKATRAFAREHGVEVWLDVGKPADAATIDRARQRLGFDLPADLVSLQRTVGAIRIGDHAMTSAADLRDAYGAIVKDWGTPEAAMQEDYSPKMQELLKASTLLFTEVGDGLGGLLYRPPPTKACGAQGIYYWTSQEGGDENLSANGACPDFAAAFRWLVEAFVIDDLARSLADEHASVLIDTSTGAQALELDLADGDAFGIGLARHWQSPY
;
A
#
# COMPACT_ATOMS: atom_id res chain seq x y z
N MET A 1 -32.29 48.91 -59.10
CA MET A 1 -31.58 49.28 -57.86
C MET A 1 -32.38 48.73 -56.69
N THR A 2 -32.03 47.52 -56.27
CA THR A 2 -32.75 46.72 -55.28
C THR A 2 -32.11 46.93 -53.91
N MET A 3 -32.87 47.53 -52.97
CA MET A 3 -32.46 47.71 -51.58
C MET A 3 -32.50 46.37 -50.83
N PRO A 4 -31.52 46.07 -49.96
CA PRO A 4 -31.49 44.85 -49.17
C PRO A 4 -32.42 44.93 -47.95
N ALA A 5 -33.06 43.80 -47.66
CA ALA A 5 -33.93 43.59 -46.51
C ALA A 5 -33.15 43.49 -45.18
N PRO A 6 -33.78 43.88 -44.05
CA PRO A 6 -33.14 43.87 -42.73
C PRO A 6 -33.08 42.46 -42.12
N VAL A 7 -31.89 42.10 -41.63
CA VAL A 7 -31.61 40.89 -40.85
C VAL A 7 -32.18 41.04 -39.45
N ARG A 8 -33.11 40.14 -39.08
CA ARG A 8 -33.66 40.02 -37.73
C ARG A 8 -32.80 39.04 -36.92
N LEU A 9 -32.23 39.51 -35.80
CA LEU A 9 -31.63 38.68 -34.75
C LEU A 9 -32.74 38.13 -33.83
N PRO A 10 -32.78 36.81 -33.54
CA PRO A 10 -33.61 36.30 -32.46
C PRO A 10 -32.79 36.15 -31.16
N ASN A 11 -33.29 36.84 -30.14
CA ASN A 11 -33.26 36.57 -28.69
C ASN A 11 -32.40 35.39 -28.20
N ALA A 12 -31.33 35.73 -27.47
CA ALA A 12 -30.65 34.82 -26.57
C ALA A 12 -31.58 34.47 -25.40
N ILE A 13 -32.09 33.24 -25.39
CA ILE A 13 -32.71 32.63 -24.20
C ILE A 13 -31.58 31.95 -23.44
N VAL A 14 -31.23 32.53 -22.29
CA VAL A 14 -30.33 31.93 -21.31
C VAL A 14 -31.08 30.78 -20.63
N PHE A 15 -30.87 29.55 -21.11
CA PHE A 15 -31.28 28.35 -20.39
C PHE A 15 -30.23 28.02 -19.33
N SER A 16 -30.45 28.53 -18.12
CA SER A 16 -29.81 28.03 -16.90
C SER A 16 -30.41 26.67 -16.55
N ALA A 17 -29.93 25.60 -17.19
CA ALA A 17 -30.18 24.24 -16.72
C ALA A 17 -29.20 23.94 -15.59
N ALA A 18 -29.64 24.18 -14.35
CA ALA A 18 -29.00 23.65 -13.17
C ALA A 18 -29.06 22.11 -13.25
N LEU A 19 -27.96 21.50 -13.66
CA LEU A 19 -27.75 20.07 -13.58
C LEU A 19 -27.60 19.72 -12.09
N CYS A 20 -28.73 19.44 -11.42
CA CYS A 20 -28.72 18.68 -10.18
C CYS A 20 -28.28 17.25 -10.51
N VAL A 21 -26.98 17.06 -10.68
CA VAL A 21 -26.37 15.74 -10.50
C VAL A 21 -26.55 15.44 -9.04
N ALA A 22 -27.50 14.55 -8.75
CA ALA A 22 -27.56 13.84 -7.50
C ALA A 22 -26.25 13.05 -7.38
N LEU A 23 -25.25 13.71 -6.80
CA LEU A 23 -24.15 13.05 -6.13
C LEU A 23 -24.80 12.22 -5.03
N ALA A 24 -25.09 10.96 -5.34
CA ALA A 24 -25.07 9.92 -4.34
C ALA A 24 -23.64 9.89 -3.79
N GLY A 25 -23.36 10.85 -2.91
CA GLY A 25 -22.10 10.98 -2.24
C GLY A 25 -21.93 9.74 -1.42
N THR A 26 -21.07 8.84 -1.87
CA THR A 26 -20.20 8.13 -0.95
C THR A 26 -19.56 9.22 -0.10
N ARG A 27 -20.15 9.49 1.08
CA ARG A 27 -19.42 10.20 2.13
C ARG A 27 -18.10 9.47 2.20
N ALA A 28 -17.03 10.19 1.96
CA ALA A 28 -15.73 9.60 2.19
C ALA A 28 -15.75 9.04 3.61
N ALA A 29 -15.56 7.72 3.69
CA ALA A 29 -15.59 7.04 4.96
C ALA A 29 -14.49 7.67 5.79
N ALA A 30 -14.85 8.22 6.96
CA ALA A 30 -13.82 8.70 7.83
C ALA A 30 -12.96 7.50 8.23
N VAL A 31 -11.65 7.63 8.09
CA VAL A 31 -10.73 6.52 8.33
C VAL A 31 -10.45 6.44 9.80
N GLN A 32 -10.58 5.23 10.34
CA GLN A 32 -10.22 4.98 11.72
C GLN A 32 -8.70 5.05 11.84
N VAL A 33 -8.21 5.95 12.67
CA VAL A 33 -6.80 6.08 12.99
C VAL A 33 -6.54 5.51 14.38
N ASP A 34 -5.74 4.45 14.45
CA ASP A 34 -5.33 3.80 15.70
C ASP A 34 -3.93 4.30 16.11
N VAL A 35 -3.79 4.93 17.29
CA VAL A 35 -2.46 5.35 17.80
C VAL A 35 -1.89 4.27 18.73
N MET A 36 -0.68 3.77 18.44
CA MET A 36 -0.04 2.66 19.18
C MET A 36 1.31 3.08 19.75
N SER A 37 1.76 2.52 20.88
CA SER A 37 3.14 2.73 21.37
C SER A 37 3.93 1.42 21.31
N PRO A 38 5.16 1.43 20.73
CA PRO A 38 6.04 0.26 20.74
C PRO A 38 6.74 0.07 22.11
N TRP A 39 6.70 1.08 22.98
CA TRP A 39 7.35 1.11 24.28
C TRP A 39 6.35 0.83 25.42
N GLN A 40 6.85 0.46 26.60
CA GLN A 40 6.07 0.44 27.84
C GLN A 40 6.31 1.75 28.61
N PRO A 41 5.57 2.82 28.32
CA PRO A 41 5.64 4.02 29.14
C PRO A 41 5.07 3.72 30.53
N ALA A 42 5.81 4.11 31.56
CA ALA A 42 5.34 4.08 32.94
C ALA A 42 4.08 4.96 33.12
N ARG A 43 3.94 6.03 32.32
CA ARG A 43 2.75 6.89 32.25
C ARG A 43 2.62 7.58 30.89
N ILE A 44 1.40 7.69 30.35
CA ILE A 44 1.03 8.56 29.23
C ILE A 44 -0.18 9.40 29.64
N ASP A 45 -0.10 10.73 29.44
CA ASP A 45 -1.23 11.67 29.40
C ASP A 45 -1.03 12.62 28.21
N LEU A 46 -1.53 12.20 27.05
CA LEU A 46 -1.42 12.97 25.80
C LEU A 46 -2.80 13.27 25.22
N VAL A 47 -2.90 14.40 24.54
CA VAL A 47 -4.08 14.79 23.75
C VAL A 47 -3.63 14.88 22.30
N ILE A 48 -4.44 14.30 21.41
CA ILE A 48 -4.27 14.41 19.98
C ILE A 48 -5.38 15.30 19.46
N ASP A 49 -5.00 16.43 18.86
CA ASP A 49 -5.90 17.29 18.10
C ASP A 49 -5.74 17.02 16.60
N VAL A 50 -6.84 17.16 15.87
CA VAL A 50 -6.87 17.22 14.42
C VAL A 50 -7.44 18.57 14.03
N ASP A 51 -6.69 19.35 13.25
CA ASP A 51 -7.05 20.71 12.83
C ASP A 51 -7.48 21.59 14.02
N ASP A 52 -6.65 21.59 15.08
CA ASP A 52 -6.85 22.30 16.35
C ASP A 52 -8.12 21.91 17.12
N LYS A 53 -8.71 20.75 16.82
CA LYS A 53 -9.85 20.20 17.55
C LYS A 53 -9.45 18.91 18.26
N PRO A 54 -9.78 18.75 19.56
CA PRO A 54 -9.54 17.50 20.27
C PRO A 54 -10.19 16.34 19.55
N ALA A 55 -9.36 15.39 19.09
CA ALA A 55 -9.78 14.18 18.41
C ALA A 55 -9.75 12.99 19.37
N CYS A 56 -8.71 12.88 20.18
CA CYS A 56 -8.60 11.83 21.19
C CYS A 56 -7.73 12.22 22.39
N SER A 57 -7.85 11.49 23.49
CA SER A 57 -6.94 11.59 24.63
C SER A 57 -6.42 10.22 25.01
N LEU A 58 -5.12 10.14 25.24
CA LEU A 58 -4.34 8.95 25.55
C LEU A 58 -4.01 9.04 27.05
N ARG A 59 -4.70 8.27 27.87
CA ARG A 59 -4.43 8.21 29.32
C ARG A 59 -4.17 6.79 29.75
N ARG A 60 -2.95 6.52 30.19
CA ARG A 60 -2.59 5.20 30.73
C ARG A 60 -1.55 5.35 31.84
N ASP A 61 -1.89 4.80 33.00
CA ASP A 61 -0.95 4.42 34.04
C ASP A 61 -0.75 2.90 33.90
N ALA A 62 0.43 2.43 33.49
CA ALA A 62 0.62 1.00 33.20
C ALA A 62 1.25 0.27 34.40
N ALA A 63 0.50 -0.68 34.97
CA ALA A 63 1.01 -1.86 35.64
C ALA A 63 0.41 -3.09 34.94
N GLY A 64 1.23 -3.88 34.24
CA GLY A 64 0.77 -5.11 33.57
C GLY A 64 1.56 -5.44 32.31
N ASP A 65 1.78 -6.73 32.10
CA ASP A 65 2.53 -7.30 30.99
C ASP A 65 1.60 -7.58 29.81
N ALA A 66 1.73 -6.82 28.71
CA ALA A 66 1.30 -7.19 27.35
C ALA A 66 1.49 -6.04 26.33
N THR A 67 2.13 -6.41 25.22
CA THR A 67 1.97 -6.01 23.79
C THR A 67 1.11 -4.79 23.41
N ARG A 68 1.58 -4.07 22.38
CA ARG A 68 0.86 -3.19 21.43
C ARG A 68 -0.64 -3.01 21.74
N VAL A 69 -1.02 -1.89 22.34
CA VAL A 69 -2.41 -1.54 22.63
C VAL A 69 -2.81 -0.33 21.79
N VAL A 70 -3.98 -0.38 21.15
CA VAL A 70 -4.60 0.80 20.54
C VAL A 70 -4.95 1.77 21.65
N LEU A 71 -4.25 2.89 21.70
CA LEU A 71 -4.35 3.87 22.78
C LEU A 71 -5.51 4.84 22.56
N CYS A 72 -5.83 5.16 21.30
CA CYS A 72 -7.01 5.93 20.95
C CYS A 72 -7.45 5.67 19.50
N ARG A 73 -8.70 6.08 19.19
CA ARG A 73 -9.31 6.00 17.86
C ARG A 73 -9.96 7.32 17.51
N PHE A 74 -9.75 7.79 16.29
CA PHE A 74 -10.48 8.93 15.75
C PHE A 74 -10.75 8.75 14.25
N GLU A 75 -11.66 9.57 13.74
CA GLU A 75 -12.13 9.56 12.37
C GLU A 75 -11.49 10.72 11.60
N LEU A 76 -10.91 10.43 10.43
CA LEU A 76 -10.32 11.44 9.56
C LEU A 76 -11.02 11.52 8.20
N ALA A 77 -11.40 12.72 7.77
CA ALA A 77 -11.90 12.95 6.42
C ALA A 77 -10.75 12.86 5.40
N PRO A 78 -11.03 12.72 4.08
CA PRO A 78 -9.99 12.81 3.07
C PRO A 78 -9.42 14.22 2.96
N GLY A 79 -8.15 14.25 2.60
CA GLY A 79 -7.41 15.48 2.38
C GLY A 79 -6.31 15.70 3.42
N PRO A 80 -5.57 16.81 3.27
CA PRO A 80 -4.52 17.16 4.21
C PRO A 80 -5.11 17.60 5.56
N HIS A 81 -4.45 17.20 6.63
CA HIS A 81 -4.82 17.56 8.00
C HIS A 81 -3.60 17.92 8.82
N ALA A 82 -3.79 18.67 9.91
CA ALA A 82 -2.75 18.88 10.91
C ALA A 82 -3.05 18.05 12.15
N LEU A 83 -2.12 17.16 12.52
CA LEU A 83 -2.17 16.45 13.79
C LEU A 83 -1.31 17.19 14.81
N ARG A 84 -1.85 17.43 16.00
CA ARG A 84 -1.10 18.02 17.10
C ARG A 84 -1.16 17.11 18.31
N ALA A 85 -0.01 16.58 18.71
CA ALA A 85 0.12 15.80 19.93
C ALA A 85 0.70 16.68 21.03
N HIS A 86 0.06 16.73 22.19
CA HIS A 86 0.56 17.51 23.32
C HIS A 86 0.23 16.85 24.67
N GLY A 87 1.11 17.04 25.65
CA GLY A 87 0.90 16.50 27.01
C GLY A 87 2.21 16.02 27.64
N GLU A 88 2.13 14.95 28.42
CA GLU A 88 3.26 14.39 29.14
C GLU A 88 3.31 12.85 29.09
N TYR A 89 4.52 12.29 29.08
CA TYR A 89 4.75 10.86 29.25
C TYR A 89 5.96 10.62 30.15
N ALA A 90 6.06 9.42 30.72
CA ALA A 90 7.22 8.98 31.48
C ALA A 90 7.67 7.60 30.99
N LEU A 91 8.95 7.47 30.68
CA LEU A 91 9.60 6.20 30.36
C LEU A 91 10.46 5.76 31.55
N ASP A 92 10.55 4.44 31.75
CA ASP A 92 11.58 3.87 32.61
C ASP A 92 12.87 3.80 31.78
N GLY A 93 13.91 4.52 32.20
CA GLY A 93 15.22 4.47 31.56
C GLY A 93 16.01 3.24 31.96
N ASP A 94 17.00 2.87 31.15
CA ASP A 94 17.92 1.75 31.42
C ASP A 94 18.68 1.90 32.76
N ASP A 95 18.77 3.12 33.28
CA ASP A 95 19.35 3.45 34.59
C ASP A 95 18.39 3.21 35.77
N GLY A 96 17.19 2.69 35.52
CA GLY A 96 16.14 2.47 36.50
C GLY A 96 15.47 3.76 36.97
N LYS A 97 15.76 4.91 36.36
CA LYS A 97 15.09 6.18 36.68
C LYS A 97 13.95 6.43 35.70
N ARG A 98 12.91 7.09 36.21
CA ARG A 98 11.81 7.60 35.37
C ARG A 98 12.21 8.91 34.73
N HIS A 99 12.12 8.95 33.41
CA HIS A 99 12.32 10.14 32.61
C HIS A 99 10.97 10.67 32.18
N ALA A 100 10.45 11.65 32.92
CA ALA A 100 9.24 12.37 32.54
C ALA A 100 9.57 13.41 31.46
N ARG A 101 8.69 13.55 30.49
CA ARG A 101 8.77 14.48 29.37
C ARG A 101 7.43 15.17 29.18
N LYS A 102 7.46 16.46 28.87
CA LYS A 102 6.29 17.28 28.55
C LYS A 102 6.59 18.09 27.30
N GLY A 103 5.61 18.21 26.42
CA GLY A 103 5.74 19.06 25.25
C GLY A 103 4.61 18.88 24.26
N GLU A 104 4.90 19.29 23.03
CA GLU A 104 3.95 19.41 21.95
C GLU A 104 4.67 19.21 20.62
N GLN A 105 4.00 18.56 19.68
CA GLN A 105 4.41 18.45 18.30
C GLN A 105 3.23 18.62 17.37
N ALA A 106 3.42 19.41 16.31
CA ALA A 106 2.50 19.50 15.19
C ALA A 106 3.09 18.78 13.99
N ILE A 107 2.28 17.99 13.31
CA ILE A 107 2.66 17.08 12.23
C ILE A 107 1.65 17.27 11.10
N ALA A 108 2.15 17.49 9.88
CA ALA A 108 1.28 17.49 8.72
C ALA A 108 0.92 16.05 8.34
N LEU A 109 -0.38 15.77 8.22
CA LEU A 109 -0.90 14.54 7.62
C LEU A 109 -1.12 14.78 6.14
N VAL A 110 -0.44 13.99 5.31
CA VAL A 110 -0.51 14.07 3.85
C VAL A 110 -1.28 12.86 3.34
N ASP A 111 -2.44 13.11 2.73
CA ASP A 111 -3.33 12.05 2.27
C ASP A 111 -3.02 11.59 0.85
N PHE A 112 -2.70 10.30 0.72
CA PHE A 112 -2.38 9.63 -0.54
C PHE A 112 -3.61 9.05 -1.26
N ALA A 113 -4.80 9.10 -0.65
CA ALA A 113 -6.05 8.61 -1.24
C ALA A 113 -6.34 9.11 -2.67
N PRO A 114 -6.04 10.38 -3.06
CA PRO A 114 -6.23 10.84 -4.44
C PRO A 114 -5.47 10.00 -5.48
N ALA A 115 -4.29 9.47 -5.13
CA ALA A 115 -3.52 8.57 -5.97
C ALA A 115 -3.95 7.12 -5.79
N ALA A 116 -4.01 6.64 -4.54
CA ALA A 116 -4.32 5.25 -4.20
C ALA A 116 -5.69 4.77 -4.66
N SER A 117 -6.73 5.60 -4.51
CA SER A 117 -8.12 5.26 -4.89
C SER A 117 -8.29 4.95 -6.38
N VAL A 118 -7.32 5.29 -7.24
CA VAL A 118 -7.37 4.96 -8.66
C VAL A 118 -7.33 3.45 -8.89
N LEU A 119 -6.67 2.68 -8.00
CA LEU A 119 -6.59 1.21 -8.12
C LEU A 119 -7.94 0.52 -7.86
N SER A 120 -8.78 1.09 -6.99
CA SER A 120 -10.08 0.51 -6.60
C SER A 120 -11.23 0.85 -7.57
N LYS A 121 -11.05 1.81 -8.49
CA LYS A 121 -12.07 2.21 -9.46
C LYS A 121 -12.29 1.13 -10.53
N ALA A 122 -13.24 0.22 -10.33
CA ALA A 122 -13.55 -0.85 -11.29
C ALA A 122 -14.19 -0.38 -12.63
N ASP A 123 -14.01 0.89 -13.01
CA ASP A 123 -14.58 1.51 -14.21
C ASP A 123 -13.78 1.20 -15.49
N ARG A 124 -12.59 0.58 -15.36
CA ARG A 124 -11.67 0.30 -16.47
C ARG A 124 -10.81 -0.94 -16.22
N PRO A 125 -10.18 -1.52 -17.27
CA PRO A 125 -9.25 -2.64 -17.13
C PRO A 125 -8.13 -2.35 -16.11
N TYR A 126 -7.68 -3.38 -15.37
CA TYR A 126 -6.69 -3.21 -14.30
C TYR A 126 -5.40 -2.52 -14.73
N GLY A 127 -4.85 -2.86 -15.90
CA GLY A 127 -3.66 -2.20 -16.41
C GLY A 127 -3.83 -0.70 -16.63
N GLU A 128 -5.02 -0.22 -17.00
CA GLU A 128 -5.31 1.21 -17.12
C GLU A 128 -5.43 1.89 -15.75
N ARG A 129 -5.96 1.17 -14.74
CA ARG A 129 -6.00 1.63 -13.34
C ARG A 129 -4.58 1.82 -12.82
N VAL A 130 -3.71 0.85 -13.06
CA VAL A 130 -2.30 0.91 -12.66
C VAL A 130 -1.53 2.01 -13.41
N ALA A 131 -1.75 2.19 -14.71
CA ALA A 131 -1.14 3.30 -15.46
C ALA A 131 -1.55 4.67 -14.88
N ALA A 132 -2.83 4.84 -14.54
CA ALA A 132 -3.33 6.06 -13.92
C ALA A 132 -2.79 6.26 -12.49
N PHE A 133 -2.68 5.18 -11.72
CA PHE A 133 -2.03 5.18 -10.40
C PHE A 133 -0.57 5.67 -10.50
N ILE A 134 0.25 5.08 -11.38
CA ILE A 134 1.66 5.50 -11.56
C ILE A 134 1.76 6.99 -11.88
N LYS A 135 0.88 7.51 -12.75
CA LYS A 135 0.82 8.94 -13.07
C LYS A 135 0.45 9.78 -11.86
N ALA A 136 -0.54 9.35 -11.08
CA ALA A 136 -1.00 10.06 -9.89
C ALA A 136 0.08 10.06 -8.79
N THR A 137 0.73 8.92 -8.53
CA THR A 137 1.84 8.80 -7.58
C THR A 137 3.01 9.70 -7.94
N ARG A 138 3.40 9.74 -9.22
CA ARG A 138 4.46 10.67 -9.69
C ARG A 138 4.06 12.14 -9.58
N ALA A 139 2.76 12.46 -9.67
CA ALA A 139 2.28 13.82 -9.46
C ALA A 139 2.32 14.20 -7.97
N PHE A 140 1.87 13.28 -7.11
CA PHE A 140 1.96 13.41 -5.65
C PHE A 140 3.41 13.62 -5.19
N ALA A 141 4.34 12.78 -5.63
CA ALA A 141 5.75 12.90 -5.28
C ALA A 141 6.33 14.27 -5.66
N ARG A 142 6.02 14.77 -6.87
CA ARG A 142 6.43 16.13 -7.31
C ARG A 142 5.77 17.25 -6.50
N GLU A 143 4.50 17.12 -6.16
CA GLU A 143 3.76 18.11 -5.36
C GLU A 143 4.36 18.25 -3.96
N HIS A 144 4.79 17.14 -3.38
CA HIS A 144 5.35 17.09 -2.04
C HIS A 144 6.88 17.13 -1.99
N GLY A 145 7.57 17.21 -3.13
CA GLY A 145 9.02 17.35 -3.17
C GLY A 145 9.81 16.08 -2.83
N VAL A 146 9.16 14.92 -2.76
CA VAL A 146 9.78 13.63 -2.43
C VAL A 146 10.07 12.79 -3.68
N GLU A 147 11.05 11.90 -3.57
CA GLU A 147 11.36 10.96 -4.65
C GLU A 147 10.37 9.78 -4.70
N VAL A 148 10.15 9.25 -5.91
CA VAL A 148 9.42 7.99 -6.08
C VAL A 148 10.04 7.16 -7.19
N TRP A 149 10.42 5.94 -6.83
CA TRP A 149 11.06 4.99 -7.74
C TRP A 149 10.01 4.03 -8.29
N LEU A 150 9.21 4.48 -9.26
CA LEU A 150 8.15 3.67 -9.85
C LEU A 150 8.18 3.77 -11.37
N ASP A 151 8.59 2.68 -12.02
CA ASP A 151 8.82 2.61 -13.47
C ASP A 151 7.96 1.60 -14.19
N VAL A 152 7.56 1.94 -15.41
CA VAL A 152 6.80 1.06 -16.30
C VAL A 152 7.74 0.20 -17.13
N GLY A 153 7.33 -1.03 -17.39
CA GLY A 153 8.02 -1.94 -18.29
C GLY A 153 7.58 -1.79 -19.74
N LYS A 154 8.09 -2.68 -20.58
CA LYS A 154 7.60 -2.83 -21.96
C LYS A 154 6.27 -3.60 -21.94
N PRO A 155 5.17 -3.05 -22.51
CA PRO A 155 3.92 -3.79 -22.62
C PRO A 155 4.08 -5.08 -23.42
N ALA A 156 3.48 -6.16 -22.93
CA ALA A 156 3.48 -7.46 -23.59
C ALA A 156 2.39 -7.52 -24.68
N ASP A 157 2.74 -8.05 -25.85
CA ASP A 157 1.77 -8.38 -26.89
C ASP A 157 1.02 -9.69 -26.57
N ALA A 158 -0.07 -9.94 -27.30
CA ALA A 158 -0.89 -11.14 -27.08
C ALA A 158 -0.08 -12.44 -27.24
N ALA A 159 0.81 -12.49 -28.25
CA ALA A 159 1.66 -13.65 -28.50
C ALA A 159 2.62 -13.95 -27.34
N THR A 160 3.12 -12.91 -26.66
CA THR A 160 3.99 -13.06 -25.49
C THR A 160 3.22 -13.59 -24.29
N ILE A 161 2.00 -13.11 -24.06
CA ILE A 161 1.11 -13.65 -23.01
C ILE A 161 0.78 -15.12 -23.28
N ASP A 162 0.45 -15.48 -24.53
CA ASP A 162 0.10 -16.85 -24.88
C ASP A 162 1.30 -17.80 -24.74
N ARG A 163 2.52 -17.36 -25.11
CA ARG A 163 3.75 -18.11 -24.85
C ARG A 163 4.01 -18.31 -23.35
N ALA A 164 3.72 -17.31 -22.52
CA ALA A 164 3.85 -17.42 -21.07
C ALA A 164 2.91 -18.51 -20.52
N ARG A 165 1.63 -18.49 -20.92
CA ARG A 165 0.64 -19.52 -20.55
C ARG A 165 1.07 -20.92 -20.98
N GLN A 166 1.54 -21.06 -22.22
CA GLN A 166 2.02 -22.35 -22.73
C GLN A 166 3.20 -22.90 -21.93
N ARG A 167 4.16 -22.03 -21.57
CA ARG A 167 5.33 -22.41 -20.78
C ARG A 167 4.96 -22.79 -19.34
N LEU A 168 4.01 -22.08 -18.74
CA LEU A 168 3.54 -22.34 -17.38
C LEU A 168 2.58 -23.54 -17.29
N GLY A 169 1.86 -23.85 -18.38
CA GLY A 169 0.85 -24.90 -18.40
C GLY A 169 -0.48 -24.52 -17.73
N PHE A 170 -0.70 -23.24 -17.43
CA PHE A 170 -1.91 -22.72 -16.80
C PHE A 170 -2.23 -21.28 -17.20
N ASP A 171 -3.45 -20.84 -16.91
CA ASP A 171 -3.90 -19.48 -17.15
C ASP A 171 -3.40 -18.49 -16.10
N LEU A 172 -2.93 -17.33 -16.58
CA LEU A 172 -2.56 -16.19 -15.76
C LEU A 172 -3.80 -15.41 -15.28
N PRO A 173 -3.77 -14.79 -14.10
CA PRO A 173 -4.85 -13.91 -13.63
C PRO A 173 -5.19 -12.82 -14.66
N ALA A 174 -6.48 -12.57 -14.88
CA ALA A 174 -6.93 -11.61 -15.89
C ALA A 174 -6.38 -10.19 -15.64
N ASP A 175 -6.32 -9.78 -14.37
CA ASP A 175 -5.78 -8.47 -14.00
C ASP A 175 -4.26 -8.39 -14.18
N LEU A 176 -3.51 -9.48 -13.96
CA LEU A 176 -2.08 -9.56 -14.29
C LEU A 176 -1.87 -9.42 -15.81
N VAL A 177 -2.68 -10.11 -16.61
CA VAL A 177 -2.63 -9.99 -18.08
C VAL A 177 -2.94 -8.57 -18.52
N SER A 178 -3.97 -7.94 -17.92
CA SER A 178 -4.32 -6.55 -18.20
C SER A 178 -3.16 -5.59 -17.86
N LEU A 179 -2.52 -5.77 -16.71
CA LEU A 179 -1.33 -5.01 -16.29
C LEU A 179 -0.19 -5.19 -17.30
N GLN A 180 0.23 -6.43 -17.57
CA GLN A 180 1.36 -6.73 -18.44
C GLN A 180 1.16 -6.19 -19.87
N ARG A 181 -0.09 -6.19 -20.38
CA ARG A 181 -0.42 -5.65 -21.70
C ARG A 181 -0.50 -4.13 -21.78
N THR A 182 -0.64 -3.45 -20.64
CA THR A 182 -0.83 -1.99 -20.61
C THR A 182 0.43 -1.27 -20.17
N VAL A 183 1.04 -1.73 -19.07
CA VAL A 183 2.20 -1.08 -18.43
C VAL A 183 3.45 -1.96 -18.41
N GLY A 184 3.33 -3.24 -18.77
CA GLY A 184 4.45 -4.19 -18.69
C GLY A 184 4.83 -4.54 -17.25
N ALA A 185 5.99 -5.18 -17.08
CA ALA A 185 6.56 -5.45 -15.76
C ALA A 185 7.03 -4.15 -15.09
N ILE A 186 6.36 -3.77 -14.01
CA ILE A 186 6.68 -2.57 -13.23
C ILE A 186 7.92 -2.82 -12.37
N ARG A 187 8.74 -1.78 -12.20
CA ARG A 187 9.80 -1.72 -11.19
C ARG A 187 9.44 -0.74 -10.09
N ILE A 188 9.72 -1.11 -8.85
CA ILE A 188 9.61 -0.26 -7.66
C ILE A 188 10.99 -0.24 -7.04
N GLY A 189 11.75 0.86 -7.17
CA GLY A 189 13.17 0.86 -6.81
C GLY A 189 13.93 -0.26 -7.52
N ASP A 190 14.53 -1.15 -6.74
CA ASP A 190 15.20 -2.36 -7.23
C ASP A 190 14.29 -3.60 -7.28
N HIS A 191 13.12 -3.54 -6.66
CA HIS A 191 12.10 -4.58 -6.74
C HIS A 191 11.44 -4.57 -8.12
N ALA A 192 11.03 -5.74 -8.60
CA ALA A 192 10.51 -5.86 -9.96
C ALA A 192 9.43 -6.93 -10.11
N MET A 193 8.40 -6.60 -10.88
CA MET A 193 7.50 -7.62 -11.41
C MET A 193 8.22 -8.48 -12.47
N THR A 194 7.90 -9.76 -12.52
CA THR A 194 8.38 -10.65 -13.59
C THR A 194 7.67 -10.32 -14.90
N SER A 195 8.44 -10.11 -15.97
CA SER A 195 7.86 -9.83 -17.30
C SER A 195 7.16 -11.06 -17.86
N ALA A 196 6.11 -10.86 -18.65
CA ALA A 196 5.44 -11.97 -19.33
C ALA A 196 6.40 -12.83 -20.18
N ALA A 197 7.46 -12.23 -20.75
CA ALA A 197 8.46 -12.97 -21.51
C ALA A 197 9.29 -13.92 -20.63
N ASP A 198 9.51 -13.57 -19.37
CA ASP A 198 10.39 -14.26 -18.43
C ASP A 198 9.66 -15.17 -17.43
N LEU A 199 8.34 -15.03 -17.31
CA LEU A 199 7.49 -15.87 -16.45
C LEU A 199 7.74 -17.36 -16.70
N ARG A 200 7.98 -18.08 -15.62
CA ARG A 200 8.25 -19.53 -15.56
C ARG A 200 7.85 -20.07 -14.19
N ASP A 201 8.01 -21.37 -13.97
CA ASP A 201 7.77 -21.94 -12.65
C ASP A 201 8.67 -21.29 -11.59
N ALA A 202 8.16 -21.13 -10.37
CA ALA A 202 8.88 -20.39 -9.33
C ALA A 202 10.19 -21.06 -8.93
N TYR A 203 10.27 -22.40 -8.99
CA TYR A 203 11.51 -23.12 -8.74
C TYR A 203 12.60 -22.71 -9.75
N GLY A 204 12.29 -22.74 -11.04
CA GLY A 204 13.21 -22.32 -12.10
C GLY A 204 13.53 -20.82 -12.06
N ALA A 205 12.61 -19.98 -11.61
CA ALA A 205 12.84 -18.55 -11.40
C ALA A 205 13.83 -18.32 -10.24
N ILE A 206 13.66 -18.99 -9.10
CA ILE A 206 14.58 -18.89 -7.96
C ILE A 206 15.98 -19.37 -8.36
N VAL A 207 16.08 -20.51 -9.04
CA VAL A 207 17.41 -21.02 -9.46
C VAL A 207 18.13 -20.05 -10.39
N LYS A 208 17.43 -19.54 -11.41
CA LYS A 208 18.08 -18.72 -12.44
C LYS A 208 18.17 -17.25 -12.06
N ASP A 209 17.06 -16.67 -11.63
CA ASP A 209 16.89 -15.24 -11.49
C ASP A 209 17.34 -14.77 -10.09
N TRP A 210 17.18 -15.59 -9.05
CA TRP A 210 17.78 -15.33 -7.72
C TRP A 210 19.19 -15.91 -7.58
N GLY A 211 19.61 -16.78 -8.49
CA GLY A 211 20.93 -17.41 -8.47
C GLY A 211 21.10 -18.47 -7.40
N THR A 212 20.01 -18.98 -6.81
CA THR A 212 20.07 -20.04 -5.80
C THR A 212 20.51 -21.36 -6.44
N PRO A 213 21.63 -21.97 -6.02
CA PRO A 213 22.10 -23.22 -6.62
C PRO A 213 21.08 -24.35 -6.47
N GLU A 214 20.95 -25.23 -7.47
CA GLU A 214 20.04 -26.39 -7.38
C GLU A 214 20.34 -27.29 -6.17
N ALA A 215 21.61 -27.40 -5.79
CA ALA A 215 22.00 -28.15 -4.59
C ALA A 215 21.40 -27.54 -3.31
N ALA A 216 21.44 -26.21 -3.17
CA ALA A 216 20.80 -25.50 -2.05
C ALA A 216 19.28 -25.65 -2.09
N MET A 217 18.67 -25.60 -3.29
CA MET A 217 17.24 -25.88 -3.44
C MET A 217 16.86 -27.29 -2.95
N GLN A 218 17.74 -28.29 -3.13
CA GLN A 218 17.51 -29.66 -2.69
C GLN A 218 17.74 -29.86 -1.18
N GLU A 219 18.69 -29.13 -0.61
CA GLU A 219 19.06 -29.19 0.81
C GLU A 219 18.06 -28.43 1.69
N ASP A 220 17.74 -27.19 1.32
CA ASP A 220 17.01 -26.25 2.17
C ASP A 220 15.49 -26.37 2.03
N TYR A 221 15.00 -26.82 0.87
CA TYR A 221 13.57 -26.93 0.61
C TYR A 221 13.09 -28.38 0.67
N SER A 222 12.07 -28.64 1.50
CA SER A 222 11.42 -29.95 1.53
C SER A 222 10.86 -30.35 0.14
N PRO A 223 10.76 -31.65 -0.19
CA PRO A 223 10.21 -32.09 -1.48
C PRO A 223 8.83 -31.51 -1.78
N LYS A 224 7.99 -31.36 -0.75
CA LYS A 224 6.66 -30.76 -0.88
C LYS A 224 6.71 -29.28 -1.28
N MET A 225 7.69 -28.53 -0.75
CA MET A 225 7.87 -27.12 -1.10
C MET A 225 8.43 -26.98 -2.51
N GLN A 226 9.39 -27.83 -2.90
CA GLN A 226 9.89 -27.85 -4.28
C GLN A 226 8.76 -28.10 -5.29
N GLU A 227 7.87 -29.06 -5.00
CA GLU A 227 6.69 -29.31 -5.86
C GLU A 227 5.70 -28.13 -5.84
N LEU A 228 5.54 -27.43 -4.72
CA LEU A 228 4.75 -26.20 -4.67
C LEU A 228 5.34 -25.12 -5.58
N LEU A 229 6.66 -24.91 -5.53
CA LEU A 229 7.36 -23.92 -6.35
C LEU A 229 7.28 -24.26 -7.84
N LYS A 230 7.42 -25.53 -8.21
CA LYS A 230 7.24 -25.99 -9.61
C LYS A 230 5.80 -25.83 -10.11
N ALA A 231 4.83 -25.90 -9.21
CA ALA A 231 3.41 -25.71 -9.52
C ALA A 231 2.94 -24.24 -9.40
N SER A 232 3.86 -23.31 -9.15
CA SER A 232 3.58 -21.87 -8.96
C SER A 232 4.46 -21.05 -9.90
N THR A 233 4.21 -19.75 -10.00
CA THR A 233 5.08 -18.81 -10.73
C THR A 233 5.40 -17.60 -9.87
N LEU A 234 6.60 -17.04 -10.01
CA LEU A 234 7.00 -15.82 -9.34
C LEU A 234 6.50 -14.62 -10.14
N LEU A 235 5.73 -13.74 -9.50
CA LEU A 235 5.13 -12.55 -10.12
C LEU A 235 5.89 -11.27 -9.79
N PHE A 236 6.58 -11.24 -8.66
CA PHE A 236 7.34 -10.10 -8.15
C PHE A 236 8.53 -10.59 -7.35
N THR A 237 9.65 -9.89 -7.47
CA THR A 237 10.87 -10.09 -6.68
C THR A 237 11.16 -8.83 -5.88
N GLU A 238 11.30 -8.98 -4.57
CA GLU A 238 11.90 -8.00 -3.68
C GLU A 238 13.42 -8.15 -3.70
N VAL A 239 14.15 -7.03 -3.73
CA VAL A 239 15.59 -6.95 -3.50
C VAL A 239 15.83 -6.15 -2.21
N GLY A 240 16.45 -6.78 -1.21
CA GLY A 240 16.80 -6.15 0.08
C GLY A 240 17.95 -6.91 0.76
N ASP A 241 17.88 -7.07 2.09
CA ASP A 241 18.85 -7.87 2.87
C ASP A 241 18.86 -9.35 2.44
N GLY A 242 17.74 -9.80 1.86
CA GLY A 242 17.62 -11.03 1.08
C GLY A 242 16.72 -10.83 -0.14
N LEU A 243 16.42 -11.93 -0.85
CA LEU A 243 15.43 -11.94 -1.92
C LEU A 243 14.09 -12.48 -1.40
N GLY A 244 13.04 -11.70 -1.62
CA GLY A 244 11.66 -12.07 -1.38
C GLY A 244 10.86 -12.11 -2.67
N GLY A 245 9.65 -12.67 -2.63
CA GLY A 245 8.78 -12.54 -3.80
C GLY A 245 7.37 -13.06 -3.65
N LEU A 246 6.51 -12.52 -4.52
CA LEU A 246 5.10 -12.87 -4.61
C LEU A 246 4.91 -14.03 -5.58
N LEU A 247 4.52 -15.18 -5.05
CA LEU A 247 4.16 -16.36 -5.80
C LEU A 247 2.67 -16.35 -6.14
N TYR A 248 2.34 -16.86 -7.33
CA TYR A 248 0.98 -17.23 -7.70
C TYR A 248 0.90 -18.72 -7.99
N ARG A 249 -0.06 -19.36 -7.33
CA ARG A 249 -0.46 -20.75 -7.58
C ARG A 249 -1.81 -20.77 -8.29
N PRO A 250 -1.92 -21.39 -9.48
CA PRO A 250 -3.19 -21.45 -10.22
C PRO A 250 -4.21 -22.35 -9.51
N PRO A 251 -5.51 -22.15 -9.77
CA PRO A 251 -6.56 -23.08 -9.35
C PRO A 251 -6.44 -24.44 -10.08
N PRO A 252 -7.01 -25.52 -9.52
CA PRO A 252 -7.72 -25.56 -8.24
C PRO A 252 -6.76 -25.63 -7.05
N THR A 253 -7.15 -24.98 -5.96
CA THR A 253 -6.38 -25.01 -4.70
C THR A 253 -7.23 -25.52 -3.54
N LYS A 254 -6.59 -26.15 -2.56
CA LYS A 254 -7.31 -26.69 -1.38
C LYS A 254 -7.95 -25.57 -0.54
N ALA A 255 -7.31 -24.41 -0.45
CA ALA A 255 -7.79 -23.31 0.39
C ALA A 255 -8.81 -22.41 -0.32
N CYS A 256 -8.60 -22.11 -1.61
CA CYS A 256 -9.42 -21.15 -2.35
C CYS A 256 -10.27 -21.77 -3.48
N GLY A 257 -10.30 -23.11 -3.57
CA GLY A 257 -11.17 -23.84 -4.50
C GLY A 257 -10.86 -23.49 -5.95
N ALA A 258 -11.79 -22.80 -6.60
CA ALA A 258 -11.67 -22.37 -8.00
C ALA A 258 -10.80 -21.11 -8.21
N GLN A 259 -10.31 -20.50 -7.12
CA GLN A 259 -9.43 -19.35 -7.17
C GLN A 259 -7.96 -19.78 -6.96
N GLY A 260 -7.05 -19.01 -7.55
CA GLY A 260 -5.63 -19.14 -7.27
C GLY A 260 -5.28 -18.68 -5.86
N ILE A 261 -4.05 -18.94 -5.44
CA ILE A 261 -3.51 -18.49 -4.15
C ILE A 261 -2.26 -17.65 -4.39
N TYR A 262 -2.09 -16.63 -3.56
CA TYR A 262 -0.89 -15.80 -3.49
C TYR A 262 -0.12 -16.07 -2.20
N TYR A 263 1.19 -16.24 -2.34
CA TYR A 263 2.11 -16.46 -1.22
C TYR A 263 3.28 -15.50 -1.32
N TRP A 264 3.72 -14.98 -0.18
CA TRP A 264 5.05 -14.40 -0.05
C TRP A 264 6.04 -15.51 0.30
N THR A 265 7.22 -15.47 -0.31
CA THR A 265 8.35 -16.31 0.07
C THR A 265 9.61 -15.47 0.21
N SER A 266 10.50 -15.85 1.13
CA SER A 266 11.77 -15.16 1.39
C SER A 266 12.91 -16.15 1.55
N GLN A 267 14.08 -15.82 1.02
CA GLN A 267 15.31 -16.59 1.22
C GLN A 267 15.71 -16.67 2.70
N GLU A 268 15.32 -15.70 3.53
CA GLU A 268 15.63 -15.65 4.96
C GLU A 268 14.60 -16.39 5.83
N GLY A 269 13.57 -16.97 5.20
CA GLY A 269 12.40 -17.53 5.89
C GLY A 269 11.32 -16.48 6.15
N GLY A 270 10.21 -16.91 6.76
CA GLY A 270 9.03 -16.04 6.95
C GLY A 270 8.03 -16.08 5.80
N ASP A 271 7.86 -17.25 5.16
CA ASP A 271 6.84 -17.44 4.13
C ASP A 271 5.45 -17.07 4.66
N GLU A 272 4.76 -16.19 3.94
CA GLU A 272 3.45 -15.69 4.33
C GLU A 272 2.40 -16.11 3.32
N ASN A 273 1.33 -16.74 3.79
CA ASN A 273 0.19 -17.04 2.94
C ASN A 273 -0.77 -15.85 2.98
N LEU A 274 -0.74 -14.99 1.96
CA LEU A 274 -1.67 -13.86 1.83
C LEU A 274 -3.14 -14.32 1.70
N SER A 275 -3.37 -15.62 1.46
CA SER A 275 -4.69 -16.25 1.46
C SER A 275 -4.99 -17.05 2.74
N ALA A 276 -4.23 -16.83 3.82
CA ALA A 276 -4.55 -17.39 5.13
C ALA A 276 -5.92 -16.88 5.62
N ASN A 277 -6.52 -17.60 6.58
CA ASN A 277 -7.80 -17.26 7.22
C ASN A 277 -9.02 -17.12 6.28
N GLY A 278 -8.94 -17.63 5.04
CA GLY A 278 -10.06 -17.65 4.10
C GLY A 278 -10.24 -16.37 3.28
N ALA A 279 -9.29 -15.44 3.32
CA ALA A 279 -9.36 -14.18 2.57
C ALA A 279 -9.30 -14.37 1.05
N CYS A 280 -8.54 -15.35 0.56
CA CYS A 280 -8.38 -15.69 -0.86
C CYS A 280 -8.34 -14.46 -1.80
N PRO A 281 -7.38 -13.53 -1.61
CA PRO A 281 -7.28 -12.33 -2.42
C PRO A 281 -7.13 -12.66 -3.91
N ASP A 282 -7.69 -11.80 -4.75
CA ASP A 282 -7.40 -11.79 -6.18
C ASP A 282 -6.06 -11.08 -6.47
N PHE A 283 -5.68 -11.02 -7.74
CA PHE A 283 -4.44 -10.35 -8.15
C PHE A 283 -4.43 -8.86 -7.79
N ALA A 284 -5.57 -8.18 -7.88
CA ALA A 284 -5.63 -6.75 -7.59
C ALA A 284 -5.35 -6.48 -6.11
N ALA A 285 -5.92 -7.30 -5.21
CA ALA A 285 -5.62 -7.25 -3.78
C ALA A 285 -4.15 -7.60 -3.47
N ALA A 286 -3.59 -8.65 -4.08
CA ALA A 286 -2.18 -9.00 -3.89
C ALA A 286 -1.22 -7.91 -4.41
N PHE A 287 -1.54 -7.27 -5.54
CA PHE A 287 -0.76 -6.14 -6.04
C PHE A 287 -0.91 -4.90 -5.17
N ARG A 288 -2.10 -4.65 -4.61
CA ARG A 288 -2.32 -3.56 -3.67
C ARG A 288 -1.43 -3.70 -2.43
N TRP A 289 -1.28 -4.93 -1.92
CA TRP A 289 -0.35 -5.24 -0.84
C TRP A 289 1.10 -4.86 -1.22
N LEU A 290 1.56 -5.17 -2.44
CA LEU A 290 2.89 -4.74 -2.93
C LEU A 290 3.02 -3.21 -2.99
N VAL A 291 1.98 -2.51 -3.43
CA VAL A 291 1.96 -1.04 -3.47
C VAL A 291 2.10 -0.47 -2.06
N GLU A 292 1.37 -1.02 -1.10
CA GLU A 292 1.45 -0.61 0.30
C GLU A 292 2.83 -0.88 0.91
N ALA A 293 3.43 -2.03 0.62
CA ALA A 293 4.72 -2.43 1.16
C ALA A 293 5.90 -1.63 0.56
N PHE A 294 5.90 -1.36 -0.75
CA PHE A 294 7.10 -0.84 -1.43
C PHE A 294 6.94 0.58 -1.99
N VAL A 295 5.73 1.04 -2.32
CA VAL A 295 5.55 2.40 -2.87
C VAL A 295 5.15 3.36 -1.76
N ILE A 296 4.10 3.01 -1.02
CA ILE A 296 3.53 3.94 -0.04
C ILE A 296 4.41 3.99 1.22
N ASP A 297 5.09 2.89 1.59
CA ASP A 297 6.06 2.91 2.69
C ASP A 297 7.28 3.80 2.38
N ASP A 298 7.89 3.65 1.19
CA ASP A 298 8.99 4.52 0.77
C ASP A 298 8.59 6.00 0.75
N LEU A 299 7.41 6.32 0.20
CA LEU A 299 6.89 7.70 0.22
C LEU A 299 6.67 8.21 1.65
N ALA A 300 6.17 7.36 2.55
CA ALA A 300 5.97 7.73 3.94
C ALA A 300 7.31 8.02 4.65
N ARG A 301 8.34 7.20 4.40
CA ARG A 301 9.71 7.43 4.91
C ARG A 301 10.30 8.73 4.38
N SER A 302 10.25 8.97 3.07
CA SER A 302 10.73 10.24 2.48
C SER A 302 10.01 11.47 3.03
N LEU A 303 8.67 11.42 3.20
CA LEU A 303 7.91 12.52 3.80
C LEU A 303 8.28 12.77 5.26
N ALA A 304 8.54 11.72 6.04
CA ALA A 304 8.98 11.84 7.42
C ALA A 304 10.37 12.50 7.49
N ASP A 305 11.32 12.02 6.69
CA ASP A 305 12.72 12.47 6.69
C ASP A 305 12.89 13.89 6.15
N GLU A 306 12.19 14.24 5.06
CA GLU A 306 12.39 15.51 4.35
C GLU A 306 11.47 16.63 4.87
N HIS A 307 10.29 16.27 5.39
CA HIS A 307 9.23 17.23 5.68
C HIS A 307 8.60 17.08 7.07
N ALA A 308 9.09 16.17 7.92
CA ALA A 308 8.49 15.86 9.23
C ALA A 308 6.96 15.63 9.13
N SER A 309 6.53 14.99 8.03
CA SER A 309 5.14 14.77 7.68
C SER A 309 4.80 13.29 7.69
N VAL A 310 3.56 12.96 8.02
CA VAL A 310 3.07 11.58 8.03
C VAL A 310 2.16 11.35 6.85
N LEU A 311 2.48 10.35 6.03
CA LEU A 311 1.59 9.90 4.97
C LEU A 311 0.46 9.06 5.57
N ILE A 312 -0.77 9.33 5.14
CA ILE A 312 -1.94 8.48 5.39
C ILE A 312 -2.61 8.12 4.06
N ASP A 313 -3.41 7.05 4.04
CA ASP A 313 -4.22 6.73 2.87
C ASP A 313 -5.69 6.55 3.25
N THR A 314 -6.47 7.62 3.09
CA THR A 314 -7.90 7.59 3.44
C THR A 314 -8.76 6.78 2.46
N SER A 315 -8.17 6.24 1.39
CA SER A 315 -8.88 5.32 0.49
C SER A 315 -9.00 3.90 1.04
N THR A 316 -8.33 3.64 2.17
CA THR A 316 -8.37 2.38 2.91
C THR A 316 -9.20 2.53 4.19
N GLY A 317 -9.82 1.45 4.68
CA GLY A 317 -10.83 1.57 5.75
C GLY A 317 -10.27 2.05 7.10
N ALA A 318 -9.13 1.50 7.54
CA ALA A 318 -8.46 1.87 8.78
C ALA A 318 -6.97 2.06 8.53
N GLN A 319 -6.36 2.98 9.26
CA GLN A 319 -4.93 3.29 9.22
C GLN A 319 -4.39 3.25 10.66
N ALA A 320 -3.23 2.65 10.85
CA ALA A 320 -2.57 2.65 12.15
C ALA A 320 -1.44 3.69 12.15
N LEU A 321 -1.40 4.55 13.16
CA LEU A 321 -0.30 5.45 13.45
C LEU A 321 0.46 4.94 14.68
N GLU A 322 1.79 5.03 14.64
CA GLU A 322 2.66 4.63 15.73
C GLU A 322 3.17 5.91 16.41
N LEU A 323 2.84 6.03 17.68
CA LEU A 323 3.45 7.00 18.57
C LEU A 323 4.86 6.54 18.86
N ASP A 324 5.82 7.20 18.23
CA ASP A 324 7.23 7.01 18.51
C ASP A 324 7.60 7.83 19.76
N LEU A 325 7.76 7.12 20.87
CA LEU A 325 8.23 7.67 22.13
C LEU A 325 9.73 7.40 22.32
N ALA A 326 10.52 7.37 21.24
CA ALA A 326 11.96 7.17 21.32
C ALA A 326 12.66 8.21 22.23
N ASP A 327 13.87 7.83 22.67
CA ASP A 327 14.66 8.44 23.75
C ASP A 327 15.33 9.79 23.39
N GLY A 328 14.67 10.61 22.56
CA GLY A 328 15.12 11.93 22.10
C GLY A 328 14.25 13.08 22.61
N ASP A 329 14.74 14.31 22.52
CA ASP A 329 14.13 15.54 23.07
C ASP A 329 12.77 15.96 22.44
N ALA A 330 12.11 15.09 21.68
CA ALA A 330 10.87 15.40 20.96
C ALA A 330 9.87 14.23 20.97
N PHE A 331 8.59 14.57 20.96
CA PHE A 331 7.52 13.64 20.58
C PHE A 331 7.73 13.21 19.11
N GLY A 332 7.38 11.98 18.77
CA GLY A 332 7.28 11.52 17.38
C GLY A 332 5.96 10.80 17.17
N ILE A 333 5.28 11.08 16.06
CA ILE A 333 4.23 10.19 15.54
C ILE A 333 4.61 9.86 14.11
N GLY A 334 4.77 8.57 13.84
CA GLY A 334 4.97 8.01 12.52
C GLY A 334 3.75 7.22 12.09
N LEU A 335 3.75 6.82 10.82
CA LEU A 335 2.80 5.81 10.34
C LEU A 335 3.23 4.44 10.89
N ALA A 336 2.33 3.72 11.57
CA ALA A 336 2.56 2.34 11.97
C ALA A 336 2.36 1.45 10.76
N ARG A 337 3.41 1.24 9.96
CA ARG A 337 3.33 0.22 8.93
C ARG A 337 3.74 -1.11 9.52
N HIS A 338 2.73 -1.92 9.79
CA HIS A 338 2.98 -3.32 9.92
C HIS A 338 3.11 -3.91 8.52
N TRP A 339 4.27 -4.50 8.23
CA TRP A 339 4.39 -5.63 7.30
C TRP A 339 3.55 -6.80 7.87
N GLN A 340 2.24 -6.62 7.86
CA GLN A 340 1.29 -7.61 8.29
C GLN A 340 0.43 -7.90 7.08
N SER A 341 0.32 -9.19 6.73
CA SER A 341 -0.78 -9.70 5.90
C SER A 341 -2.05 -8.89 6.10
N PRO A 342 -2.90 -8.78 5.07
CA PRO A 342 -4.30 -8.48 5.33
C PRO A 342 -4.82 -9.48 6.37
N TYR A 343 -5.11 -8.99 7.58
CA TYR A 343 -5.85 -9.73 8.60
C TYR A 343 -7.32 -9.85 8.21
#